data_AF-A0AAC9LPC0-F1
#
_entry.id   AF-A0AAC9LPC0-F1
#
_cell.length_a   1.000
_cell.length_b   1.000
_cell.length_c   1.000
_cell.angle_alpha   90.00
_cell.angle_beta   90.00
_cell.angle_gamma   90.00
#
_symmetry.space_group_name_H-M   'P 1'
#
loop_
_entity.id
_entity.type
_entity.pdbx_description
1 polymer ?
#
loop_
_entity_poly.entity_id
_entity_poly.type
_entity_poly.pdbx_seq_one_letter_code
_entity_poly.pdbx_strand_id
1 'polypeptide(L)'
;MKTKLIIYTIICTLFLACGKKADYTPEFIEKTTGRYLFNVNEVIEVYFENNELFLKWRGAEKIEPLYLEENTYFIKEMNKKIKFLKHPENKIMYISEVSPDENAKTTYNYKKMPDSLHVPSTYLKNKEYEKATEGYLAIQKEDSLNVFIEEHVFNRLGYNKLKEKEFDEAIEHFKINVALYPESSNVYDSLADAYARKGDSLQAYNNYKKALQLNTSNDRAKRFIASYNNE
;
A
#
# COMPACT_ATOMS: atom_id res chain seq x y z
N MET A 1 69.97 30.92 -16.54
CA MET A 1 69.42 30.02 -15.50
C MET A 1 68.22 29.28 -16.09
N LYS A 2 68.31 27.96 -16.30
CA LYS A 2 67.21 27.14 -16.85
C LYS A 2 66.56 26.38 -15.69
N THR A 3 65.35 26.77 -15.33
CA THR A 3 64.56 26.13 -14.27
C THR A 3 63.88 24.88 -14.82
N LYS A 4 64.20 23.70 -14.28
CA LYS A 4 63.52 22.44 -14.63
C LYS A 4 62.20 22.37 -13.86
N LEU A 5 61.08 22.31 -14.58
CA LEU A 5 59.75 22.06 -14.04
C LEU A 5 59.59 20.55 -13.83
N ILE A 6 59.48 20.11 -12.59
CA ILE A 6 59.20 18.71 -12.24
C ILE A 6 57.68 18.55 -12.18
N ILE A 7 57.12 17.79 -13.12
CA ILE A 7 55.70 17.46 -13.17
C ILE A 7 55.49 16.19 -12.33
N TYR A 8 54.89 16.32 -11.15
CA TYR A 8 54.40 15.19 -10.39
C TYR A 8 53.09 14.70 -11.02
N THR A 9 53.14 13.50 -11.60
CA THR A 9 51.93 12.84 -12.11
C THR A 9 51.20 12.21 -10.94
N ILE A 10 50.05 12.78 -10.56
CA ILE A 10 49.16 12.21 -9.56
C ILE A 10 48.51 10.98 -10.17
N ILE A 11 48.96 9.78 -9.78
CA ILE A 11 48.33 8.53 -10.18
C ILE A 11 47.07 8.40 -9.32
N CYS A 12 45.92 8.83 -9.87
CA CYS A 12 44.63 8.52 -9.32
C CYS A 12 44.37 7.02 -9.50
N THR A 13 44.71 6.21 -8.50
CA THR A 13 44.23 4.84 -8.39
C THR A 13 42.72 4.88 -8.17
N LEU A 14 41.96 4.70 -9.26
CA LEU A 14 40.55 4.33 -9.19
C LEU A 14 40.47 2.99 -8.47
N PHE A 15 40.21 3.01 -7.16
CA PHE A 15 39.65 1.85 -6.49
C PHE A 15 38.30 1.59 -7.14
N LEU A 16 38.25 0.58 -8.02
CA LEU A 16 37.02 -0.12 -8.31
C LEU A 16 36.50 -0.64 -6.97
N ALA A 17 35.63 0.13 -6.32
CA ALA A 17 34.81 -0.37 -5.25
C ALA A 17 33.88 -1.41 -5.89
N CYS A 18 34.38 -2.65 -6.03
CA CYS A 18 33.52 -3.81 -6.17
C CYS A 18 32.61 -3.77 -4.95
N GLY A 19 31.37 -3.31 -5.15
CA GLY A 19 30.36 -3.33 -4.10
C GLY A 19 30.32 -4.73 -3.52
N LYS A 20 30.37 -4.86 -2.19
CA LYS A 20 30.16 -6.14 -1.53
C LYS A 20 28.84 -6.72 -2.07
N LYS A 21 28.91 -7.81 -2.82
CA LYS A 21 27.72 -8.56 -3.23
C LYS A 21 27.43 -9.58 -2.15
N ALA A 22 26.17 -9.65 -1.74
CA ALA A 22 25.72 -10.72 -0.89
C ALA A 22 25.74 -12.04 -1.67
N ASP A 23 26.10 -13.13 -0.99
CA ASP A 23 25.92 -14.49 -1.50
C ASP A 23 24.85 -15.16 -0.65
N TYR A 24 23.64 -15.31 -1.21
CA TYR A 24 22.50 -15.86 -0.48
C TYR A 24 22.46 -17.37 -0.59
N THR A 25 22.33 -18.04 0.55
CA THR A 25 22.08 -19.48 0.56
C THR A 25 20.64 -19.79 0.11
N PRO A 26 20.37 -20.96 -0.48
CA PRO A 26 19.00 -21.37 -0.81
C PRO A 26 18.06 -21.33 0.39
N GLU A 27 18.55 -21.71 1.57
CA GLU A 27 17.79 -21.67 2.83
C GLU A 27 17.43 -20.23 3.23
N PHE A 28 18.33 -19.26 3.02
CA PHE A 28 18.04 -17.85 3.28
C PHE A 28 16.96 -17.34 2.32
N ILE A 29 17.10 -17.62 1.03
CA ILE A 29 16.12 -17.24 0.00
C ILE A 29 14.74 -17.79 0.35
N GLU A 30 14.64 -19.09 0.63
CA GLU A 30 13.37 -19.75 0.98
C GLU A 30 12.73 -19.11 2.22
N LYS A 31 13.52 -18.91 3.28
CA LYS A 31 13.00 -18.36 4.55
C LYS A 31 12.57 -16.91 4.41
N THR A 32 13.29 -16.11 3.63
CA THR A 32 13.06 -14.65 3.54
C THR A 32 12.08 -14.25 2.45
N THR A 33 11.95 -15.02 1.36
CA THR A 33 10.98 -14.75 0.29
C THR A 33 9.56 -14.75 0.82
N GLY A 34 8.75 -13.78 0.42
CA GLY A 34 7.35 -13.65 0.80
C GLY A 34 6.96 -12.24 1.19
N ARG A 35 5.79 -12.09 1.80
CA ARG A 35 5.23 -10.78 2.14
C ARG A 35 5.44 -10.45 3.61
N TYR A 36 5.73 -9.19 3.90
CA TYR A 36 5.93 -8.67 5.24
C TYR A 36 4.95 -7.54 5.49
N LEU A 37 4.21 -7.62 6.60
CA LEU A 37 3.20 -6.65 6.98
C LEU A 37 3.88 -5.31 7.32
N PHE A 38 3.81 -4.35 6.42
CA PHE A 38 4.38 -3.01 6.62
C PHE A 38 3.48 -2.18 7.54
N ASN A 39 2.18 -2.24 7.28
CA ASN A 39 1.13 -1.76 8.17
C ASN A 39 -0.16 -2.55 7.87
N VAL A 40 -1.27 -2.21 8.54
CA VAL A 40 -2.55 -2.92 8.43
C VAL A 40 -3.11 -3.01 7.00
N ASN A 41 -2.65 -2.15 6.08
CA ASN A 41 -3.14 -2.07 4.71
C ASN A 41 -2.04 -2.19 3.65
N GLU A 42 -0.76 -2.41 4.01
CA GLU A 42 0.35 -2.45 3.05
C GLU A 42 1.34 -3.57 3.39
N VAL A 43 1.97 -4.14 2.36
CA VAL A 43 3.02 -5.15 2.50
C VAL A 43 4.29 -4.74 1.76
N ILE A 44 5.42 -5.25 2.23
CA ILE A 44 6.67 -5.35 1.46
C ILE A 44 6.75 -6.78 0.94
N GLU A 45 6.82 -6.96 -0.38
CA GLU A 45 7.09 -8.26 -0.98
C GLU A 45 8.58 -8.43 -1.17
N VAL A 46 9.14 -9.54 -0.70
CA VAL A 46 10.55 -9.90 -0.81
C VAL A 46 10.65 -11.06 -1.79
N TYR A 47 11.49 -10.92 -2.80
CA TYR A 47 11.71 -11.95 -3.80
C TYR A 47 13.15 -11.91 -4.31
N PHE A 48 13.55 -12.95 -5.04
CA PHE A 48 14.89 -13.07 -5.59
C PHE A 48 14.84 -13.39 -7.08
N GLU A 49 15.71 -12.75 -7.86
CA GLU A 49 15.97 -13.08 -9.27
C GLU A 49 17.47 -13.25 -9.45
N ASN A 50 17.92 -14.36 -10.04
CA ASN A 50 19.35 -14.63 -10.29
C ASN A 50 20.26 -14.47 -9.05
N ASN A 51 19.79 -14.91 -7.87
CA ASN A 51 20.47 -14.74 -6.58
C ASN A 51 20.66 -13.28 -6.13
N GLU A 52 19.84 -12.36 -6.65
CA GLU A 52 19.79 -10.95 -6.21
C GLU A 52 18.47 -10.68 -5.49
N LEU A 53 18.54 -9.92 -4.40
CA LEU A 53 17.40 -9.58 -3.54
C LEU A 53 16.66 -8.37 -4.11
N PHE A 54 15.34 -8.50 -4.26
CA PHE A 54 14.47 -7.42 -4.67
C PHE A 54 13.26 -7.28 -3.75
N LEU A 55 12.75 -6.06 -3.68
CA LEU A 55 11.53 -5.75 -2.94
C LEU A 55 10.47 -5.13 -3.86
N LYS A 56 9.21 -5.40 -3.55
CA LYS A 56 8.08 -4.62 -4.04
C LYS A 56 7.47 -3.84 -2.89
N TRP A 57 7.27 -2.54 -3.10
CA TRP A 57 6.66 -1.67 -2.12
C TRP A 57 6.10 -0.42 -2.77
N ARG A 58 4.86 -0.05 -2.43
CA ARG A 58 4.19 1.19 -2.88
C ARG A 58 4.26 1.43 -4.39
N GLY A 59 3.98 0.38 -5.17
CA GLY A 59 3.96 0.44 -6.64
C GLY A 59 5.33 0.33 -7.32
N ALA A 60 6.43 0.40 -6.56
CA ALA A 60 7.72 0.01 -7.09
C ALA A 60 7.80 -1.52 -7.11
N GLU A 61 8.02 -2.09 -8.29
CA GLU A 61 8.04 -3.55 -8.52
C GLU A 61 9.44 -4.16 -8.42
N LYS A 62 10.51 -3.34 -8.43
CA LYS A 62 11.90 -3.81 -8.38
C LYS A 62 12.80 -2.82 -7.64
N ILE A 63 12.72 -2.84 -6.32
CA ILE A 63 13.64 -2.13 -5.43
C ILE A 63 14.82 -3.04 -5.14
N GLU A 64 16.04 -2.59 -5.40
CA GLU A 64 17.28 -3.32 -5.09
C GLU A 64 17.91 -2.75 -3.82
N PRO A 65 17.86 -3.46 -2.67
CA PRO A 65 18.49 -2.99 -1.44
C PRO A 65 20.02 -3.03 -1.55
N LEU A 66 20.69 -1.97 -1.08
CA LEU A 66 22.15 -1.95 -1.02
C LEU A 66 22.63 -2.83 0.14
N TYR A 67 23.29 -3.94 -0.18
CA TYR A 67 23.93 -4.79 0.83
C TYR A 67 25.05 -4.03 1.57
N LEU A 68 25.08 -4.17 2.90
CA LEU A 68 26.12 -3.60 3.75
C LEU A 68 26.99 -4.72 4.32
N GLU A 69 26.48 -5.42 5.34
CA GLU A 69 27.13 -6.54 6.03
C GLU A 69 26.12 -7.31 6.89
N GLU A 70 26.43 -8.56 7.23
CA GLU A 70 25.62 -9.39 8.15
C GLU A 70 24.11 -9.43 7.84
N ASN A 71 23.73 -9.54 6.57
CA ASN A 71 22.34 -9.46 6.09
C ASN A 71 21.63 -8.15 6.45
N THR A 72 22.40 -7.06 6.52
CA THR A 72 21.91 -5.70 6.67
C THR A 72 21.91 -5.02 5.31
N TYR A 73 20.80 -4.34 5.00
CA TYR A 73 20.60 -3.66 3.73
C TYR A 73 20.14 -2.23 3.96
N PHE A 74 20.53 -1.33 3.08
CA PHE A 74 19.94 0.00 3.01
C PHE A 74 18.93 0.05 1.87
N ILE A 75 17.70 0.49 2.19
CA ILE A 75 16.63 0.70 1.21
C ILE A 75 16.44 2.21 1.04
N LYS A 76 16.75 2.70 -0.16
CA LYS A 76 16.74 4.13 -0.47
C LYS A 76 15.32 4.71 -0.39
N GLU A 77 14.33 3.99 -0.90
CA GLU A 77 12.92 4.38 -0.97
C GLU A 77 12.31 4.54 0.42
N MET A 78 12.78 3.75 1.39
CA MET A 78 12.37 3.83 2.79
C MET A 78 13.24 4.80 3.59
N ASN A 79 14.45 5.12 3.10
CA ASN A 79 15.52 5.74 3.87
C ASN A 79 15.80 5.00 5.19
N LYS A 80 15.90 3.67 5.11
CA LYS A 80 16.06 2.79 6.28
C LYS A 80 17.12 1.74 6.03
N LYS A 81 17.84 1.40 7.11
CA LYS A 81 18.60 0.15 7.19
C LYS A 81 17.67 -0.93 7.72
N ILE A 82 17.73 -2.12 7.13
CA ILE A 82 16.93 -3.27 7.55
C ILE A 82 17.78 -4.53 7.69
N LYS A 83 17.29 -5.49 8.48
CA LYS A 83 17.85 -6.84 8.61
C LYS A 83 16.72 -7.85 8.66
N PHE A 84 16.92 -9.03 8.06
CA PHE A 84 15.99 -10.15 8.21
C PHE A 84 16.33 -10.93 9.47
N LEU A 85 15.37 -11.04 10.38
CA LEU A 85 15.57 -11.71 11.67
C LEU A 85 14.43 -12.69 11.96
N LYS A 86 14.78 -13.83 12.54
CA LYS A 86 13.81 -14.78 13.10
C LYS A 86 13.51 -14.38 14.54
N HIS A 87 12.26 -14.12 14.87
CA HIS A 87 11.88 -13.75 16.22
C HIS A 87 12.18 -14.91 17.21
N PRO A 88 12.76 -14.63 18.39
CA PRO A 88 13.24 -15.66 19.30
C PRO A 88 12.10 -16.51 19.88
N GLU A 89 10.93 -15.92 20.12
CA GLU A 89 9.78 -16.62 20.70
C GLU A 89 8.92 -17.31 19.65
N ASN A 90 8.22 -16.54 18.80
CA ASN A 90 7.26 -17.07 17.83
C ASN A 90 7.89 -17.74 16.60
N LYS A 91 9.22 -17.65 16.43
CA LYS A 91 9.97 -18.27 15.32
C LYS A 91 9.58 -17.78 13.93
N ILE A 92 8.85 -16.68 13.80
CA ILE A 92 8.44 -16.07 12.51
C ILE A 92 9.57 -15.14 12.02
N MET A 93 9.71 -15.03 10.70
CA MET A 93 10.63 -14.08 10.08
C MET A 93 10.08 -12.65 10.13
N TYR A 94 10.97 -11.69 10.34
CA TYR A 94 10.67 -10.26 10.34
C TYR A 94 11.69 -9.51 9.50
N ILE A 95 11.25 -8.39 8.93
CA ILE A 95 12.15 -7.30 8.56
C ILE A 95 12.23 -6.37 9.78
N SER A 96 13.43 -6.20 10.28
CA SER A 96 13.76 -5.35 11.43
C SER A 96 14.47 -4.11 10.95
N GLU A 97 13.99 -2.93 11.35
CA GLU A 97 14.71 -1.69 11.14
C GLU A 97 15.96 -1.64 12.02
N VAL A 98 17.08 -1.23 11.44
CA VAL A 98 18.34 -1.06 12.16
C VAL A 98 18.47 0.40 12.57
N SER A 99 18.50 0.63 13.89
CA SER A 99 18.73 1.94 14.48
C SER A 99 20.15 2.44 14.19
N PRO A 100 20.35 3.75 14.00
CA PRO A 100 21.70 4.33 14.01
C PRO A 100 22.35 4.33 15.41
N ASP A 101 21.56 4.22 16.48
CA ASP A 101 22.06 4.07 17.85
C ASP A 101 22.42 2.61 18.11
N GLU A 102 23.70 2.34 18.34
CA GLU A 102 24.27 1.01 18.60
C GLU A 102 23.73 0.38 19.91
N ASN A 103 23.20 1.19 20.83
CA ASN A 103 22.60 0.70 22.07
C ASN A 103 21.10 0.43 21.95
N ALA A 104 20.50 0.70 20.79
CA ALA A 104 19.08 0.49 20.59
C ALA A 104 18.75 -1.01 20.61
N LYS A 105 17.63 -1.35 21.24
CA LYS A 105 17.12 -2.72 21.26
C LYS A 105 16.71 -3.13 19.85
N THR A 106 16.99 -4.38 19.50
CA THR A 106 16.48 -5.01 18.28
C THR A 106 14.96 -4.93 18.23
N THR A 107 14.43 -4.38 17.14
CA THR A 107 13.01 -4.31 16.85
C THR A 107 12.60 -5.44 15.92
N TYR A 108 11.30 -5.74 15.87
CA TYR A 108 10.70 -6.73 14.97
C TYR A 108 9.52 -6.05 14.24
N ASN A 109 9.85 -5.17 13.29
CA ASN A 109 8.91 -4.20 12.73
C ASN A 109 7.86 -4.85 11.82
N TYR A 110 8.32 -5.57 10.79
CA TYR A 110 7.43 -6.07 9.74
C TYR A 110 7.41 -7.59 9.78
N LYS A 111 6.29 -8.16 10.19
CA LYS A 111 6.11 -9.61 10.35
C LYS A 111 5.89 -10.28 9.00
N LYS A 112 6.58 -11.39 8.71
CA LYS A 112 6.28 -12.22 7.54
C LYS A 112 4.86 -12.78 7.65
N MET A 113 4.07 -12.58 6.60
CA MET A 113 2.70 -13.03 6.49
C MET A 113 2.63 -14.45 5.91
N PRO A 114 1.64 -15.26 6.33
CA PRO A 114 1.31 -16.50 5.63
C PRO A 114 0.90 -16.23 4.18
N ASP A 115 1.22 -17.16 3.27
CA ASP A 115 0.89 -16.99 1.85
C ASP A 115 -0.63 -16.97 1.56
N SER A 116 -1.43 -17.56 2.44
CA SER A 116 -2.89 -17.55 2.34
C SER A 116 -3.54 -16.24 2.79
N LEU A 117 -2.79 -15.34 3.43
CA LEU A 117 -3.35 -14.12 4.01
C LEU A 117 -2.94 -12.88 3.20
N HIS A 118 -3.88 -11.98 2.97
CA HIS A 118 -3.66 -10.72 2.28
C HIS A 118 -4.18 -9.56 3.12
N VAL A 119 -3.55 -8.39 2.97
CA VAL A 119 -4.06 -7.13 3.50
C VAL A 119 -5.23 -6.63 2.62
N PRO A 120 -6.11 -5.75 3.14
CA PRO A 120 -7.28 -5.29 2.40
C PRO A 120 -6.95 -4.65 1.05
N SER A 121 -5.85 -3.88 0.96
CA SER A 121 -5.42 -3.29 -0.32
C SER A 121 -5.02 -4.31 -1.38
N THR A 122 -4.49 -5.48 -0.99
CA THR A 122 -4.18 -6.54 -1.95
C THR A 122 -5.46 -7.19 -2.48
N TYR A 123 -6.44 -7.45 -1.62
CA TYR A 123 -7.75 -7.92 -2.08
C TYR A 123 -8.39 -6.91 -3.03
N LEU A 124 -8.30 -5.62 -2.71
CA LEU A 124 -8.82 -4.54 -3.56
C LEU A 124 -8.11 -4.52 -4.93
N LYS A 125 -6.77 -4.61 -4.96
CA LYS A 125 -5.98 -4.71 -6.20
C LYS A 125 -6.37 -5.93 -7.04
N ASN A 126 -6.69 -7.04 -6.38
CA ASN A 126 -7.12 -8.29 -7.01
C ASN A 126 -8.61 -8.30 -7.40
N LYS A 127 -9.35 -7.21 -7.16
CA LYS A 127 -10.81 -7.11 -7.38
C LYS A 127 -11.63 -8.09 -6.52
N GLU A 128 -11.07 -8.52 -5.39
CA GLU A 128 -11.74 -9.33 -4.37
C GLU A 128 -12.47 -8.39 -3.37
N TYR A 129 -13.45 -7.63 -3.86
CA TYR A 129 -14.05 -6.50 -3.14
C TYR A 129 -14.73 -6.88 -1.82
N GLU A 130 -15.34 -8.06 -1.73
CA GLU A 130 -15.96 -8.54 -0.49
C GLU A 130 -14.91 -8.74 0.61
N LYS A 131 -13.83 -9.47 0.31
CA LYS A 131 -12.70 -9.65 1.24
C LYS A 131 -12.00 -8.34 1.59
N ALA A 132 -11.89 -7.42 0.63
CA ALA A 132 -11.37 -6.08 0.89
C ALA A 132 -12.27 -5.34 1.90
N THR A 133 -13.59 -5.38 1.71
CA THR A 133 -14.58 -4.75 2.61
C THR A 133 -14.48 -5.33 4.02
N GLU A 134 -14.48 -6.67 4.16
CA GLU A 134 -14.29 -7.35 5.44
C GLU A 134 -12.99 -6.92 6.13
N GLY A 135 -11.91 -6.84 5.36
CA GLY A 135 -10.62 -6.40 5.85
C GLY A 135 -10.61 -4.95 6.34
N TYR A 136 -11.25 -4.02 5.63
CA TYR A 136 -11.37 -2.63 6.07
C TYR A 136 -12.29 -2.47 7.28
N LEU A 137 -13.37 -3.26 7.39
CA LEU A 137 -14.21 -3.32 8.58
C LEU A 137 -13.45 -3.88 9.79
N ALA A 138 -12.56 -4.86 9.58
CA ALA A 138 -11.69 -5.36 10.64
C ALA A 138 -10.71 -4.29 11.13
N ILE A 139 -10.15 -3.48 10.22
CA ILE A 139 -9.34 -2.31 10.59
C ILE A 139 -10.17 -1.33 11.42
N GLN A 140 -11.39 -1.00 10.98
CA GLN A 140 -12.27 -0.06 11.70
C GLN A 140 -12.64 -0.55 13.10
N LYS A 141 -12.85 -1.87 13.26
CA LYS A 141 -13.16 -2.48 14.55
C LYS A 141 -12.01 -2.36 15.54
N GLU A 142 -10.76 -2.49 15.06
CA GLU A 142 -9.56 -2.39 15.90
C GLU A 142 -9.18 -0.94 16.18
N ASP A 143 -9.22 -0.10 15.14
CA ASP A 143 -8.86 1.33 15.17
C ASP A 143 -9.79 2.11 14.25
N SER A 144 -10.83 2.68 14.84
CA SER A 144 -11.86 3.44 14.11
C SER A 144 -11.36 4.78 13.56
N LEU A 145 -10.18 5.24 13.99
CA LEU A 145 -9.53 6.47 13.52
C LEU A 145 -8.39 6.17 12.55
N ASN A 146 -8.30 4.93 12.06
CA ASN A 146 -7.22 4.55 11.18
C ASN A 146 -7.28 5.32 9.84
N VAL A 147 -6.16 5.89 9.43
CA VAL A 147 -6.07 6.73 8.24
C VAL A 147 -6.47 6.02 6.93
N PHE A 148 -6.37 4.69 6.88
CA PHE A 148 -6.69 3.91 5.68
C PHE A 148 -8.19 3.70 5.45
N ILE A 149 -9.01 3.96 6.47
CA ILE A 149 -10.46 3.79 6.39
C ILE A 149 -11.21 5.11 6.37
N GLU A 150 -10.52 6.26 6.36
CA GLU A 150 -11.19 7.56 6.35
C GLU A 150 -12.14 7.69 5.15
N GLU A 151 -13.33 8.26 5.36
CA GLU A 151 -14.40 8.35 4.35
C GLU A 151 -13.89 8.93 3.01
N HIS A 152 -12.99 9.91 3.10
CA HIS A 152 -12.44 10.60 1.94
C HIS A 152 -11.53 9.72 1.07
N VAL A 153 -10.97 8.62 1.62
CA VAL A 153 -10.07 7.70 0.90
C VAL A 153 -10.84 6.97 -0.18
N PHE A 154 -11.90 6.24 0.18
CA PHE A 154 -12.72 5.51 -0.80
C PHE A 154 -13.53 6.44 -1.68
N ASN A 155 -13.95 7.60 -1.16
CA ASN A 155 -14.59 8.62 -1.97
C ASN A 155 -13.66 9.07 -3.12
N ARG A 156 -12.40 9.37 -2.82
CA ARG A 156 -11.40 9.78 -3.82
C ARG A 156 -11.11 8.67 -4.82
N LEU A 157 -10.94 7.43 -4.36
CA LEU A 157 -10.72 6.27 -5.23
C LEU A 157 -11.90 6.06 -6.19
N GLY A 158 -13.13 6.08 -5.69
CA GLY A 158 -14.33 5.96 -6.52
C GLY A 158 -14.44 7.08 -7.55
N TYR A 159 -14.21 8.34 -7.17
CA TYR A 159 -14.24 9.45 -8.13
C TYR A 159 -13.10 9.40 -9.16
N ASN A 160 -11.93 8.88 -8.82
CA ASN A 160 -10.87 8.63 -9.80
C ASN A 160 -11.33 7.61 -10.85
N LYS A 161 -11.95 6.50 -10.42
CA LYS A 161 -12.54 5.50 -11.31
C LYS A 161 -13.67 6.06 -12.19
N LEU A 162 -14.51 6.95 -11.65
CA LEU A 162 -15.50 7.67 -12.47
C LEU A 162 -14.86 8.53 -13.56
N LYS A 163 -13.72 9.21 -13.27
CA LYS A 163 -12.99 9.99 -14.28
C LYS A 163 -12.40 9.10 -15.37
N GLU A 164 -11.96 7.90 -15.00
CA GLU A 164 -11.46 6.85 -15.90
C GLU A 164 -12.60 6.15 -16.68
N LYS A 165 -13.86 6.47 -16.37
CA LYS A 165 -15.08 5.79 -16.89
C LYS A 165 -15.17 4.31 -16.50
N GLU A 166 -14.44 3.91 -15.47
CA GLU A 166 -14.49 2.57 -14.89
C GLU A 166 -15.61 2.52 -13.85
N PHE A 167 -16.87 2.55 -14.32
CA PHE A 167 -18.04 2.70 -13.45
C PHE A 167 -18.22 1.56 -12.46
N ASP A 168 -17.94 0.31 -12.87
CA ASP A 168 -18.05 -0.85 -11.99
C ASP A 168 -17.05 -0.77 -10.84
N GLU A 169 -15.80 -0.43 -11.10
CA GLU A 169 -14.79 -0.27 -10.05
C GLU A 169 -15.13 0.90 -9.11
N ALA A 170 -15.65 2.00 -9.67
CA ALA A 170 -16.11 3.13 -8.88
C ALA A 170 -17.21 2.74 -7.87
N ILE A 171 -18.20 1.97 -8.33
CA ILE A 171 -19.30 1.46 -7.50
C ILE A 171 -18.75 0.63 -6.34
N GLU A 172 -17.78 -0.26 -6.59
CA GLU A 172 -17.21 -1.10 -5.53
C GLU A 172 -16.44 -0.28 -4.49
N HIS A 173 -15.68 0.75 -4.90
CA HIS A 173 -15.08 1.68 -3.93
C HIS A 173 -16.12 2.42 -3.09
N PHE A 174 -17.20 2.91 -3.70
CA PHE A 174 -18.25 3.60 -2.96
C PHE A 174 -19.04 2.66 -2.03
N LYS A 175 -19.25 1.39 -2.41
CA LYS A 175 -19.84 0.37 -1.53
C LYS A 175 -18.99 0.11 -0.29
N ILE A 176 -17.66 0.01 -0.43
CA ILE A 176 -16.76 -0.08 0.72
C ILE A 176 -16.95 1.13 1.64
N ASN A 177 -17.07 2.34 1.05
CA ASN A 177 -17.30 3.55 1.83
C ASN A 177 -18.64 3.54 2.58
N VAL A 178 -19.70 3.04 1.95
CA VAL A 178 -21.01 2.84 2.60
C VAL A 178 -20.92 1.85 3.75
N ALA A 179 -20.16 0.77 3.61
CA ALA A 179 -19.96 -0.20 4.69
C ALA A 179 -19.22 0.42 5.89
N LEU A 180 -18.23 1.29 5.63
CA LEU A 180 -17.47 1.98 6.68
C LEU A 180 -18.24 3.13 7.34
N TYR A 181 -19.10 3.84 6.59
CA TYR A 181 -19.82 5.03 7.06
C TYR A 181 -21.32 4.98 6.71
N PRO A 182 -22.08 4.02 7.25
CA PRO A 182 -23.48 3.79 6.86
C PRO A 182 -24.43 4.93 7.22
N GLU A 183 -24.01 5.88 8.06
CA GLU A 183 -24.80 7.06 8.46
C GLU A 183 -24.36 8.37 7.77
N SER A 184 -23.38 8.30 6.86
CA SER A 184 -22.94 9.47 6.10
C SER A 184 -23.81 9.66 4.87
N SER A 185 -24.43 10.83 4.70
CA SER A 185 -25.19 11.13 3.46
C SER A 185 -24.28 11.13 2.22
N ASN A 186 -23.01 11.55 2.38
CA ASN A 186 -22.05 11.68 1.30
C ASN A 186 -21.74 10.35 0.62
N VAL A 187 -21.65 9.25 1.38
CA VAL A 187 -21.31 7.94 0.79
C VAL A 187 -22.42 7.40 -0.11
N TYR A 188 -23.69 7.59 0.25
CA TYR A 188 -24.82 7.22 -0.61
C TYR A 188 -24.98 8.17 -1.80
N ASP A 189 -24.73 9.46 -1.62
CA ASP A 189 -24.73 10.44 -2.70
C ASP A 189 -23.68 10.09 -3.78
N SER A 190 -22.46 9.75 -3.37
CA SER A 190 -21.40 9.30 -4.27
C SER A 190 -21.71 7.95 -4.94
N LEU A 191 -22.23 6.97 -4.20
CA LEU A 191 -22.66 5.69 -4.77
C LEU A 191 -23.77 5.88 -5.81
N ALA A 192 -24.73 6.78 -5.54
CA ALA A 192 -25.81 7.11 -6.47
C ALA A 192 -25.30 7.76 -7.76
N ASP A 193 -24.32 8.67 -7.69
CA ASP A 193 -23.70 9.29 -8.87
C ASP A 193 -23.00 8.24 -9.75
N ALA A 194 -22.35 7.26 -9.13
CA ALA A 194 -21.71 6.17 -9.87
C ALA A 194 -22.73 5.31 -10.63
N TYR A 195 -23.83 4.93 -9.97
CA TYR A 195 -24.92 4.21 -10.61
C TYR A 195 -25.58 5.04 -11.73
N ALA A 196 -25.82 6.33 -11.51
CA ALA A 196 -26.41 7.21 -12.51
C ALA A 196 -25.53 7.32 -13.76
N ARG A 197 -24.20 7.47 -13.59
CA ARG A 197 -23.24 7.52 -14.70
C ARG A 197 -23.09 6.18 -15.43
N LYS A 198 -23.28 5.06 -14.73
CA LYS A 198 -23.36 3.73 -15.33
C LYS A 198 -24.66 3.51 -16.13
N GLY A 199 -25.70 4.32 -15.88
CA GLY A 199 -27.02 4.17 -16.47
C GLY A 199 -28.00 3.32 -15.65
N ASP A 200 -27.65 2.96 -14.42
CA ASP A 200 -28.53 2.25 -13.50
C ASP A 200 -29.36 3.25 -12.68
N SER A 201 -30.39 3.81 -13.31
CA SER A 201 -31.23 4.85 -12.71
C SER A 201 -31.98 4.36 -11.46
N LEU A 202 -32.31 3.06 -11.39
CA LEU A 202 -33.01 2.49 -10.23
C LEU A 202 -32.10 2.47 -8.99
N GLN A 203 -30.87 1.97 -9.12
CA GLN A 203 -29.92 1.98 -8.01
C GLN A 203 -29.49 3.40 -7.63
N ALA A 204 -29.36 4.30 -8.61
CA ALA A 204 -29.12 5.71 -8.35
C ALA A 204 -30.24 6.34 -7.53
N TYR A 205 -31.51 6.11 -7.93
CA TYR A 205 -32.68 6.61 -7.21
C TYR A 205 -32.71 6.12 -5.76
N ASN A 206 -32.50 4.82 -5.53
CA ASN A 206 -32.51 4.23 -4.19
C ASN A 206 -31.43 4.84 -3.27
N ASN A 207 -30.22 5.02 -3.80
CA ASN A 207 -29.12 5.60 -3.02
C ASN A 207 -29.31 7.11 -2.80
N TYR A 208 -29.78 7.87 -3.79
CA TYR A 208 -30.12 9.28 -3.60
C TYR A 208 -31.25 9.46 -2.58
N LYS A 209 -32.24 8.57 -2.56
CA LYS A 209 -33.29 8.58 -1.54
C LYS A 209 -32.71 8.40 -0.14
N LYS A 210 -31.79 7.45 0.05
CA LYS A 210 -31.08 7.25 1.33
C LYS A 210 -30.20 8.45 1.70
N ALA A 211 -29.47 9.02 0.74
CA ALA A 211 -28.68 10.22 0.95
C ALA A 211 -29.56 11.40 1.42
N LEU A 212 -30.73 11.60 0.81
CA LEU A 212 -31.68 12.66 1.16
C LEU A 212 -32.36 12.43 2.51
N GLN A 213 -32.59 11.17 2.91
CA GLN A 213 -33.06 10.83 4.25
C GLN A 213 -32.06 11.24 5.34
N LEU A 214 -30.76 11.09 5.08
CA LEU A 214 -29.68 11.45 6.00
C LEU A 214 -29.35 12.94 5.97
N ASN A 215 -29.51 13.60 4.82
CA ASN A 215 -29.32 15.04 4.65
C ASN A 215 -30.35 15.60 3.68
N THR A 216 -31.36 16.27 4.23
CA THR A 216 -32.48 16.85 3.47
C THR A 216 -32.08 18.03 2.58
N SER A 217 -30.85 18.54 2.71
CA SER A 217 -30.29 19.62 1.89
C SER A 217 -29.52 19.12 0.67
N ASN A 218 -29.51 17.82 0.38
CA ASN A 218 -28.83 17.28 -0.79
C ASN A 218 -29.60 17.63 -2.09
N ASP A 219 -29.21 18.73 -2.74
CA ASP A 219 -29.85 19.21 -3.97
C ASP A 219 -29.62 18.31 -5.17
N ARG A 220 -28.51 17.57 -5.22
CA ARG A 220 -28.25 16.58 -6.28
C ARG A 220 -29.27 15.46 -6.21
N ALA A 221 -29.48 14.90 -5.02
CA ALA A 221 -30.48 13.88 -4.77
C ALA A 221 -31.91 14.36 -5.12
N LYS A 222 -32.29 15.58 -4.68
CA LYS A 222 -33.60 16.17 -5.00
C LYS A 222 -33.83 16.26 -6.51
N ARG A 223 -32.87 16.80 -7.26
CA ARG A 223 -32.96 16.93 -8.72
C ARG A 223 -33.10 15.59 -9.42
N PHE A 224 -32.28 14.61 -9.02
CA PHE A 224 -32.32 13.28 -9.63
C PHE A 224 -33.67 12.59 -9.39
N ILE A 225 -34.15 12.58 -8.13
CA ILE A 225 -35.43 11.97 -7.75
C ILE A 225 -36.60 12.62 -8.47
N ALA A 226 -36.61 13.95 -8.60
CA ALA A 226 -37.64 14.66 -9.34
C ALA A 226 -37.66 14.27 -10.82
N SER A 227 -36.50 14.14 -11.46
CA SER A 227 -36.39 13.68 -12.86
C SER A 227 -36.90 12.26 -13.01
N TYR A 228 -36.43 11.34 -12.15
CA TYR A 228 -36.80 9.92 -12.20
C TYR A 228 -38.31 9.68 -12.05
N ASN A 229 -39.00 10.46 -11.22
CA ASN A 229 -40.44 10.31 -11.02
C ASN A 229 -41.31 10.89 -12.15
N ASN A 230 -40.72 11.65 -13.08
CA ASN A 230 -41.42 12.26 -14.21
C ASN A 230 -41.24 11.47 -15.52
N GLU A 231 -40.49 10.36 -15.49
CA GLU A 231 -40.32 9.39 -16.59
C GLU A 231 -41.36 8.26 -16.50
#